data_AF-A0A239CQD6-F1
#
_entry.id   AF-A0A239CQD6-F1
#
_cell.length_a   1.000
_cell.length_b   1.000
_cell.length_c   1.000
_cell.angle_alpha   90.00
_cell.angle_beta   90.00
_cell.angle_gamma   90.00
#
_symmetry.space_group_name_H-M   'P 1'
#
loop_
_entity.id
_entity.type
_entity.pdbx_description
1 polymer ?
#
loop_
_entity_poly.entity_id
_entity_poly.type
_entity_poly.pdbx_seq_one_letter_code
_entity_poly.pdbx_strand_id
1 'polypeptide(L)'
;MLMTLWYILLLVQSALVNTKNIKLHMRLGWVLGVIAILAVIFAIPVMMGFAPRMMSLGFLDVNNAERLWLQNVMWTNDLLALITFSGMVGIGFFNRKNKSLHRTMMLFASMAFTGPATGRLFEWMAPALFMEGTVLVFVLFPLSVVIHDWEKEKKFPKYPLWGLLALIMMITLTFLLPSFEFWTSLFRSHLR
;
A
#
# COMPACT_ATOMS: atom_id res chain seq x y z
N MET A 1 -0.58 14.26 -2.24
CA MET A 1 -1.89 14.89 -2.50
C MET A 1 -2.91 13.90 -3.07
N LEU A 2 -2.61 13.14 -4.14
CA LEU A 2 -3.55 12.15 -4.69
C LEU A 2 -3.96 11.06 -3.68
N MET A 3 -3.02 10.48 -2.94
CA MET A 3 -3.35 9.51 -1.89
C MET A 3 -4.16 10.12 -0.75
N THR A 4 -3.87 11.36 -0.36
CA THR A 4 -4.69 12.09 0.62
C THR A 4 -6.14 12.20 0.14
N LEU A 5 -6.33 12.58 -1.12
CA LEU A 5 -7.66 12.66 -1.73
C LEU A 5 -8.33 11.29 -1.82
N TRP A 6 -7.58 10.23 -2.13
CA TRP A 6 -8.06 8.85 -2.11
C TRP A 6 -8.63 8.49 -0.74
N TYR A 7 -7.90 8.72 0.35
CA TYR A 7 -8.37 8.40 1.70
C TYR A 7 -9.58 9.24 2.11
N ILE A 8 -9.58 10.55 1.80
CA ILE A 8 -10.74 11.43 2.05
C ILE A 8 -11.98 10.89 1.32
N LEU A 9 -11.84 10.58 0.03
CA LEU A 9 -12.96 10.06 -0.75
C LEU A 9 -13.39 8.68 -0.27
N LEU A 10 -12.47 7.80 0.14
CA LEU A 10 -12.82 6.50 0.72
C LEU A 10 -13.69 6.65 1.97
N LEU A 11 -13.38 7.62 2.83
CA LEU A 11 -14.22 7.96 4.00
C LEU A 11 -15.59 8.50 3.57
N VAL A 12 -15.61 9.43 2.60
CA VAL A 12 -16.86 9.96 2.03
C VAL A 12 -17.71 8.83 1.43
N GLN A 13 -17.11 7.88 0.73
CA GLN A 13 -17.81 6.73 0.15
C GLN A 13 -18.49 5.88 1.23
N SER A 14 -17.80 5.64 2.35
CA SER A 14 -18.36 4.90 3.48
C SER A 14 -19.52 5.68 4.13
N ALA A 15 -19.36 7.00 4.31
CA ALA A 15 -20.42 7.86 4.84
C ALA A 15 -21.67 7.87 3.95
N LEU A 16 -21.52 7.96 2.63
CA LEU A 16 -22.65 7.97 1.69
C LEU A 16 -23.46 6.67 1.70
N VAL A 17 -22.80 5.54 1.90
CA VAL A 17 -23.49 4.25 2.07
C VAL A 17 -24.27 4.26 3.39
N ASN A 18 -23.68 4.77 4.46
CA ASN A 18 -24.34 4.85 5.77
C ASN A 18 -25.56 5.80 5.75
N THR A 19 -25.49 6.91 5.01
CA THR A 19 -26.61 7.84 4.82
C THR A 19 -27.56 7.43 3.68
N LYS A 20 -27.42 6.21 3.13
CA LYS A 20 -28.24 5.65 2.05
C LYS A 20 -28.23 6.44 0.72
N ASN A 21 -27.24 7.32 0.50
CA ASN A 21 -27.11 8.10 -0.73
C ASN A 21 -26.31 7.34 -1.81
N ILE A 22 -26.88 6.21 -2.25
CA ILE A 22 -26.20 5.26 -3.15
C ILE A 22 -25.95 5.87 -4.54
N LYS A 23 -26.83 6.75 -5.03
CA LYS A 23 -26.63 7.42 -6.33
C LYS A 23 -25.35 8.25 -6.34
N LEU A 24 -25.07 9.00 -5.26
CA LEU A 24 -23.86 9.80 -5.16
C LEU A 24 -22.63 8.91 -4.95
N HIS A 25 -22.73 7.85 -4.14
CA HIS A 25 -21.68 6.84 -3.98
C HIS A 25 -21.21 6.30 -5.35
N MET A 26 -22.16 5.91 -6.21
CA MET A 26 -21.86 5.38 -7.54
C MET A 26 -21.20 6.42 -8.46
N ARG A 27 -21.63 7.68 -8.42
CA ARG A 27 -21.03 8.77 -9.22
C ARG A 27 -19.61 9.09 -8.76
N LEU A 28 -19.42 9.30 -7.46
CA LEU A 28 -18.10 9.54 -6.89
C LEU A 28 -17.20 8.30 -6.99
N GLY A 29 -17.76 7.10 -7.11
CA GLY A 29 -17.00 5.86 -7.30
C GLY A 29 -16.19 5.87 -8.58
N TRP A 30 -16.73 6.46 -9.66
CA TRP A 30 -15.98 6.69 -10.90
C TRP A 30 -14.85 7.71 -10.73
N VAL A 31 -15.11 8.80 -10.01
CA VAL A 31 -14.08 9.80 -9.68
C VAL A 31 -12.95 9.17 -8.87
N LEU A 32 -13.28 8.33 -7.89
CA LEU A 32 -12.31 7.58 -7.09
C LEU A 32 -11.50 6.60 -7.96
N GLY A 33 -12.14 5.94 -8.92
CA GLY A 33 -11.47 5.07 -9.91
C GLY A 33 -10.46 5.85 -10.78
N VAL A 34 -10.83 7.03 -11.27
CA VAL A 34 -9.92 7.92 -12.01
C VAL A 34 -8.75 8.35 -11.13
N ILE A 35 -9.01 8.71 -9.87
CA ILE A 35 -7.95 9.08 -8.92
C ILE A 35 -7.01 7.90 -8.67
N ALA A 36 -7.50 6.66 -8.62
CA ALA A 36 -6.66 5.48 -8.51
C ALA A 36 -5.70 5.36 -9.70
N ILE A 37 -6.22 5.51 -10.92
CA ILE A 37 -5.42 5.46 -12.16
C ILE A 37 -4.37 6.57 -12.16
N LEU A 38 -4.76 7.80 -11.83
CA LEU A 38 -3.84 8.92 -11.74
C LEU A 38 -2.78 8.67 -10.65
N ALA A 39 -3.17 8.17 -9.47
CA ALA A 39 -2.23 7.83 -8.41
C ALA A 39 -1.18 6.83 -8.90
N VAL A 40 -1.58 5.85 -9.72
CA VAL A 40 -0.64 4.88 -10.30
C VAL A 40 0.31 5.53 -11.31
N ILE A 41 -0.24 6.29 -12.25
CA ILE A 41 0.55 6.98 -13.28
C ILE A 41 1.57 7.92 -12.65
N PHE A 42 1.17 8.69 -11.64
CA PHE A 42 2.05 9.65 -10.97
C PHE A 42 2.98 9.02 -9.92
N ALA A 43 2.67 7.83 -9.40
CA ALA A 43 3.56 7.13 -8.47
C ALA A 43 4.85 6.67 -9.15
N ILE A 44 4.77 6.21 -10.41
CA ILE A 44 5.93 5.72 -11.18
C ILE A 44 7.08 6.73 -11.21
N PRO A 45 6.91 7.98 -11.69
CA PRO A 45 8.01 8.95 -11.72
C PRO A 45 8.50 9.34 -10.32
N VAL A 46 7.62 9.36 -9.30
CA VAL A 46 8.01 9.63 -7.91
C VAL A 46 8.94 8.55 -7.38
N MET A 47 8.63 7.27 -7.66
CA MET A 47 9.45 6.14 -7.26
C MET A 47 10.76 6.06 -8.05
N MET A 48 10.74 6.32 -9.35
CA MET A 48 11.96 6.35 -10.17
C MET A 48 12.91 7.46 -9.71
N GLY A 49 12.37 8.60 -9.28
CA GLY A 49 13.17 9.70 -8.72
C GLY A 49 13.61 9.51 -7.27
N PHE A 50 13.17 8.45 -6.57
CA PHE A 50 13.48 8.25 -5.14
C PHE A 50 14.97 7.98 -4.92
N ALA A 51 15.52 6.95 -5.55
CA ALA A 51 16.87 6.50 -5.28
C ALA A 51 17.95 7.52 -5.69
N PRO A 52 17.86 8.18 -6.87
CA PRO A 52 18.77 9.29 -7.22
C PRO A 52 18.70 10.47 -6.23
N ARG A 53 17.50 10.80 -5.74
CA ARG A 53 17.31 11.85 -4.72
C ARG A 53 17.96 11.47 -3.38
N MET A 54 17.81 10.21 -2.95
CA MET A 54 18.45 9.74 -1.72
C MET A 54 19.98 9.74 -1.84
N MET A 55 20.52 9.47 -3.04
CA MET A 55 21.94 9.59 -3.32
C MET A 55 22.42 11.05 -3.27
N SER A 56 21.71 11.99 -3.91
CA SER A 56 22.10 13.39 -3.94
C SER A 56 22.03 14.07 -2.57
N LEU A 57 21.16 13.59 -1.69
CA LEU A 57 21.05 14.03 -0.30
C LEU A 57 22.05 13.33 0.65
N GLY A 58 22.85 12.38 0.16
CA GLY A 58 23.82 11.63 0.96
C GLY A 58 23.23 10.57 1.90
N PHE A 59 21.93 10.26 1.77
CA PHE A 59 21.27 9.22 2.56
C PHE A 59 21.51 7.81 2.01
N LEU A 60 21.71 7.68 0.69
CA LEU A 60 22.11 6.43 0.04
C LEU A 60 23.62 6.40 -0.16
N ASP A 61 24.27 5.40 0.44
CA ASP A 61 25.68 5.06 0.22
C ASP A 61 25.76 3.71 -0.49
N VAL A 62 26.24 3.71 -1.73
CA VAL A 62 26.36 2.50 -2.57
C VAL A 62 27.49 1.57 -2.14
N ASN A 63 28.44 2.07 -1.34
CA ASN A 63 29.57 1.31 -0.83
C ASN A 63 29.23 0.64 0.52
N ASN A 64 28.21 1.13 1.21
CA ASN A 64 27.70 0.52 2.44
C ASN A 64 26.58 -0.48 2.11
N ALA A 65 26.88 -1.77 2.28
CA ALA A 65 25.96 -2.86 1.94
C ALA A 65 24.63 -2.78 2.70
N GLU A 66 24.64 -2.42 3.99
CA GLU A 66 23.43 -2.32 4.82
C GLU A 66 22.55 -1.15 4.37
N ARG A 67 23.15 0.02 4.13
CA ARG A 67 22.41 1.20 3.63
C ARG A 67 21.83 0.95 2.25
N LEU A 68 22.61 0.33 1.36
CA LEU A 68 22.14 -0.04 0.03
C LEU A 68 20.94 -1.00 0.11
N TRP A 69 21.04 -2.03 0.96
CA TRP A 69 19.96 -3.00 1.15
C TRP A 69 18.70 -2.33 1.70
N LEU A 70 18.81 -1.49 2.72
CA LEU A 70 17.66 -0.78 3.32
C LEU A 70 16.95 0.13 2.29
N GLN A 71 17.71 0.86 1.50
CA GLN A 71 17.15 1.71 0.44
C GLN A 71 16.49 0.89 -0.67
N ASN A 72 17.07 -0.26 -1.00
CA ASN A 72 16.45 -1.23 -1.93
C ASN A 72 15.14 -1.79 -1.36
N VAL A 73 15.07 -2.10 -0.06
CA VAL A 73 13.83 -2.50 0.64
C VAL A 73 12.77 -1.42 0.54
N MET A 74 13.11 -0.15 0.77
CA MET A 74 12.15 0.96 0.68
C MET A 74 11.61 1.13 -0.75
N TRP A 75 12.48 1.09 -1.75
CA TRP A 75 12.09 1.16 -3.16
C TRP A 75 11.21 -0.02 -3.58
N THR A 76 11.58 -1.23 -3.16
CA THR A 76 10.82 -2.46 -3.41
C THR A 76 9.44 -2.39 -2.75
N ASN A 77 9.36 -1.86 -1.53
CA ASN A 77 8.10 -1.69 -0.80
C ASN A 77 7.15 -0.75 -1.55
N ASP A 78 7.64 0.41 -2.02
CA ASP A 78 6.82 1.34 -2.79
C ASP A 78 6.29 0.69 -4.09
N LEU A 79 7.12 -0.12 -4.77
CA LEU A 79 6.73 -0.84 -5.99
C LEU A 79 5.69 -1.92 -5.74
N LEU A 80 5.90 -2.77 -4.75
CA LEU A 80 4.97 -3.83 -4.41
C LEU A 80 3.67 -3.27 -3.82
N ALA A 81 3.74 -2.15 -3.09
CA ALA A 81 2.55 -1.42 -2.62
C ALA A 81 1.72 -0.94 -3.80
N LEU A 82 2.37 -0.37 -4.82
CA LEU A 82 1.70 0.12 -6.00
C LEU A 82 1.04 -1.01 -6.82
N ILE A 83 1.74 -2.13 -6.99
CA ILE A 83 1.21 -3.32 -7.68
C ILE A 83 0.02 -3.88 -6.90
N THR A 84 0.15 -4.02 -5.59
CA THR A 84 -0.91 -4.55 -4.71
C THR A 84 -2.13 -3.65 -4.70
N PHE A 85 -1.93 -2.33 -4.56
CA PHE A 85 -2.99 -1.33 -4.67
C PHE A 85 -3.71 -1.44 -6.00
N SER A 86 -2.98 -1.43 -7.11
CA SER A 86 -3.57 -1.48 -8.46
C SER A 86 -4.38 -2.76 -8.67
N GLY A 87 -3.82 -3.91 -8.27
CA GLY A 87 -4.49 -5.20 -8.36
C GLY A 87 -5.77 -5.24 -7.52
N MET A 88 -5.70 -4.83 -6.26
CA MET A 88 -6.87 -4.84 -5.37
C MET A 88 -7.94 -3.83 -5.80
N VAL A 89 -7.57 -2.60 -6.19
CA VAL A 89 -8.53 -1.64 -6.74
C VAL A 89 -9.19 -2.19 -7.99
N GLY A 90 -8.40 -2.77 -8.91
CA GLY A 90 -8.93 -3.43 -10.11
C GLY A 90 -9.95 -4.51 -9.77
N ILE A 91 -9.57 -5.47 -8.91
CA ILE A 91 -10.46 -6.55 -8.46
C ILE A 91 -11.73 -5.98 -7.82
N GLY A 92 -11.59 -5.00 -6.92
CA GLY A 92 -12.70 -4.35 -6.24
C GLY A 92 -13.65 -3.64 -7.21
N PHE A 93 -13.10 -2.93 -8.20
CA PHE A 93 -13.88 -2.17 -9.17
C PHE A 93 -14.67 -3.08 -10.12
N PHE A 94 -14.03 -4.13 -10.66
CA PHE A 94 -14.71 -5.10 -11.53
C PHE A 94 -15.76 -5.94 -10.78
N ASN A 95 -15.53 -6.21 -9.48
CA ASN A 95 -16.45 -6.99 -8.66
C ASN A 95 -17.41 -6.13 -7.82
N ARG A 96 -17.71 -4.89 -8.24
CA ARG A 96 -18.61 -3.96 -7.52
C ARG A 96 -20.01 -4.49 -7.19
N LYS A 97 -20.48 -5.54 -7.89
CA LYS A 97 -21.75 -6.21 -7.58
C LYS A 97 -21.67 -7.06 -6.30
N ASN A 98 -20.49 -7.59 -5.98
CA ASN A 98 -20.23 -8.31 -4.75
C ASN A 98 -19.74 -7.33 -3.68
N LYS A 99 -20.68 -6.82 -2.87
CA LYS A 99 -20.43 -5.76 -1.88
C LYS A 99 -19.32 -6.11 -0.89
N SER A 100 -19.27 -7.37 -0.43
CA SER A 100 -18.27 -7.83 0.55
C SER A 100 -16.87 -7.84 -0.07
N LEU A 101 -16.72 -8.40 -1.28
CA LEU A 101 -15.45 -8.39 -2.01
C LEU A 101 -15.01 -6.97 -2.37
N HIS A 102 -15.92 -6.15 -2.91
CA HIS A 102 -15.65 -4.76 -3.25
C HIS A 102 -15.14 -3.96 -2.05
N ARG A 103 -15.88 -3.95 -0.93
CA ARG A 103 -15.48 -3.26 0.31
C ARG A 103 -14.08 -3.72 0.75
N THR A 104 -13.88 -5.03 0.81
CA THR A 104 -12.62 -5.60 1.29
C THR A 104 -11.46 -5.16 0.42
N MET A 105 -11.56 -5.30 -0.90
CA MET A 105 -10.46 -4.95 -1.81
C MET A 105 -10.14 -3.45 -1.79
N MET A 106 -11.14 -2.58 -1.68
CA MET A 106 -10.91 -1.13 -1.56
C MET A 106 -10.19 -0.76 -0.25
N LEU A 107 -10.55 -1.42 0.86
CA LEU A 107 -9.88 -1.23 2.16
C LEU A 107 -8.44 -1.75 2.13
N PHE A 108 -8.24 -3.00 1.68
CA PHE A 108 -6.91 -3.61 1.65
C PHE A 108 -5.97 -2.96 0.63
N ALA A 109 -6.49 -2.48 -0.51
CA ALA A 109 -5.71 -1.64 -1.43
C ALA A 109 -5.13 -0.43 -0.70
N SER A 110 -5.97 0.24 0.09
CA SER A 110 -5.59 1.41 0.87
C SER A 110 -4.56 1.08 1.95
N MET A 111 -4.59 -0.16 2.47
CA MET A 111 -3.62 -0.66 3.45
C MET A 111 -2.27 -1.00 2.83
N ALA A 112 -2.18 -1.26 1.52
CA ALA A 112 -0.89 -1.50 0.86
C ALA A 112 0.09 -0.33 1.02
N PHE A 113 -0.43 0.91 1.11
CA PHE A 113 0.38 2.11 1.31
C PHE A 113 0.66 2.46 2.78
N THR A 114 0.12 1.70 3.75
CA THR A 114 0.37 2.01 5.17
C THR A 114 1.84 1.79 5.50
N GLY A 115 2.48 0.75 4.98
CA GLY A 115 3.91 0.46 5.23
C GLY A 115 4.82 1.63 4.86
N PRO A 116 4.81 2.12 3.61
CA PRO A 116 5.60 3.30 3.24
C PRO A 116 5.20 4.58 4.00
N ALA A 117 3.92 4.75 4.33
CA ALA A 117 3.46 5.95 5.05
C ALA A 117 3.92 5.96 6.51
N THR A 118 3.76 4.83 7.21
CA THR A 118 4.19 4.69 8.60
C THR A 118 5.69 4.60 8.72
N GLY A 119 6.39 3.99 7.75
CA GLY A 119 7.85 4.05 7.66
C GLY A 119 8.34 5.50 7.74
N ARG A 120 7.89 6.35 6.83
CA ARG A 120 8.29 7.77 6.82
C ARG A 120 7.89 8.49 8.11
N LEU A 121 6.75 8.14 8.70
CA LEU A 121 6.28 8.73 9.96
C LEU A 121 7.18 8.34 11.14
N PHE A 122 7.50 7.06 11.30
CA PHE A 122 8.36 6.58 12.38
C PHE A 122 9.80 7.03 12.19
N GLU A 123 10.29 7.11 10.95
CA GLU A 123 11.61 7.67 10.65
C GLU A 123 11.75 9.11 11.19
N TRP A 124 10.66 9.89 11.17
CA TRP A 124 10.66 11.26 11.70
C TRP A 124 10.36 11.34 13.20
N MET A 125 9.41 10.55 13.71
CA MET A 125 8.90 10.69 15.08
C MET A 125 9.61 9.79 16.11
N ALA A 126 10.01 8.58 15.71
CA ALA A 126 10.64 7.60 16.57
C ALA A 126 11.59 6.71 15.74
N PRO A 127 12.74 7.25 15.29
CA PRO A 127 13.62 6.55 14.33
C PRO A 127 14.07 5.16 14.79
N ALA A 128 14.27 4.99 16.11
CA ALA A 128 14.65 3.73 16.73
C ALA A 128 13.58 2.62 16.63
N LEU A 129 12.34 2.97 16.31
CA LEU A 129 11.20 2.05 16.16
C LEU A 129 10.70 2.01 14.71
N PHE A 130 11.49 2.52 13.76
CA PHE A 130 11.08 2.64 12.36
C PHE A 130 10.60 1.32 11.78
N MET A 131 11.38 0.24 11.91
CA MET A 131 11.02 -1.05 11.32
C MET A 131 9.90 -1.72 12.11
N GLU A 132 10.05 -1.82 13.43
CA GLU A 132 9.13 -2.52 14.32
C GLU A 132 7.75 -1.88 14.31
N GLY A 133 7.69 -0.55 14.43
CA GLY A 133 6.45 0.22 14.40
C GLY A 133 5.75 0.11 13.06
N THR A 134 6.50 0.16 11.95
CA THR A 134 5.94 0.01 10.60
C THR A 134 5.33 -1.37 10.38
N VAL A 135 6.08 -2.44 10.72
CA VAL A 135 5.62 -3.83 10.57
C VAL A 135 4.41 -4.09 11.47
N LEU A 136 4.44 -3.60 12.71
CA LEU A 136 3.33 -3.79 13.65
C LEU A 136 2.04 -3.14 13.14
N VAL A 137 2.09 -1.89 12.66
CA VAL A 137 0.91 -1.25 12.07
C VAL A 137 0.44 -1.99 10.81
N PHE A 138 1.38 -2.42 9.96
CA PHE A 138 1.08 -3.12 8.72
C PHE A 138 0.40 -4.48 8.94
N VAL A 139 0.69 -5.16 10.05
CA VAL A 139 0.08 -6.46 10.40
C VAL A 139 -1.22 -6.27 11.19
N LEU A 140 -1.21 -5.45 12.24
CA LEU A 140 -2.37 -5.31 13.13
C LEU A 140 -3.56 -4.67 12.43
N PHE A 141 -3.33 -3.73 11.51
CA PHE A 141 -4.41 -3.04 10.85
C PHE A 141 -5.26 -3.96 9.95
N PRO A 142 -4.72 -4.74 8.99
CA PRO A 142 -5.51 -5.70 8.23
C PRO A 142 -6.05 -6.85 9.09
N LEU A 143 -5.30 -7.29 10.11
CA LEU A 143 -5.77 -8.31 11.05
C LEU A 143 -7.04 -7.85 11.79
N SER A 144 -7.12 -6.57 12.17
CA SER A 144 -8.32 -6.01 12.80
C SER A 144 -9.58 -6.15 11.93
N VAL A 145 -9.44 -6.05 10.61
CA VAL A 145 -10.57 -6.24 9.67
C VAL A 145 -10.99 -7.70 9.60
N VAL A 146 -10.03 -8.63 9.59
CA VAL A 146 -10.31 -10.07 9.61
C VAL A 146 -11.07 -10.45 10.87
N ILE A 147 -10.59 -9.99 12.04
CA ILE A 147 -11.21 -10.26 13.34
C ILE A 147 -12.61 -9.64 13.38
N HIS A 148 -12.75 -8.37 13.01
CA HIS A 148 -14.03 -7.68 12.99
C HIS A 148 -15.06 -8.41 12.12
N ASP A 149 -14.70 -8.77 10.89
CA ASP A 149 -15.63 -9.42 9.96
C ASP A 149 -15.96 -10.86 10.42
N TRP A 150 -15.02 -11.59 11.02
CA TRP A 150 -15.31 -12.87 11.68
C TRP A 150 -16.35 -12.69 12.80
N GLU A 151 -16.12 -11.72 13.69
CA GLU A 151 -16.99 -11.49 14.85
C GLU A 151 -18.39 -11.04 14.46
N LYS A 152 -18.52 -10.19 13.42
CA LYS A 152 -19.80 -9.65 12.95
C LYS A 152 -20.57 -10.61 12.07
N GLU A 153 -19.91 -11.26 11.10
CA GLU A 153 -20.60 -12.14 10.16
C GLU A 153 -20.82 -13.56 10.71
N LYS A 154 -20.10 -13.93 11.78
CA LYS A 154 -20.08 -15.29 12.37
C LYS A 154 -19.81 -16.38 11.34
N LYS A 155 -19.07 -16.02 10.28
CA LYS A 155 -18.69 -16.87 9.15
C LYS A 155 -17.22 -16.65 8.86
N PHE A 156 -16.63 -17.63 8.18
CA PHE A 156 -15.24 -17.54 7.76
C PHE A 156 -15.00 -16.29 6.89
N PRO A 157 -14.13 -15.34 7.32
CA PRO A 157 -13.92 -14.06 6.66
C PRO A 157 -13.01 -14.22 5.43
N LYS A 158 -13.50 -14.95 4.41
CA LYS A 158 -12.69 -15.37 3.26
C LYS A 158 -12.00 -14.22 2.55
N TYR A 159 -12.70 -13.11 2.27
CA TYR A 159 -12.13 -12.01 1.49
C TYR A 159 -11.10 -11.21 2.31
N PRO A 160 -11.37 -10.81 3.58
CA PRO A 160 -10.35 -10.21 4.42
C PRO A 160 -9.12 -11.09 4.58
N LEU A 161 -9.28 -12.41 4.70
CA LEU A 161 -8.15 -13.35 4.81
C LEU A 161 -7.30 -13.37 3.54
N TRP A 162 -7.91 -13.40 2.34
CA TRP A 162 -7.16 -13.27 1.08
C TRP A 162 -6.46 -11.91 0.96
N GLY A 163 -7.10 -10.84 1.41
CA GLY A 163 -6.47 -9.52 1.48
C GLY A 163 -5.25 -9.52 2.39
N LEU A 164 -5.35 -10.13 3.58
CA LEU A 164 -4.25 -10.24 4.54
C LEU A 164 -3.11 -11.07 3.96
N LEU A 165 -3.40 -12.20 3.34
CA LEU A 165 -2.39 -13.03 2.69
C LEU A 165 -1.67 -12.28 1.58
N ALA A 166 -2.38 -11.47 0.78
CA ALA A 166 -1.75 -10.64 -0.24
C ALA A 166 -0.82 -9.58 0.36
N LEU A 167 -1.20 -8.94 1.47
CA LEU A 167 -0.32 -8.00 2.17
C LEU A 167 0.88 -8.70 2.83
N ILE A 168 0.70 -9.88 3.42
CA ILE A 168 1.80 -10.70 3.97
C ILE A 168 2.77 -11.10 2.87
N MET A 169 2.26 -11.53 1.71
CA MET A 169 3.08 -11.84 0.55
C MET A 169 3.84 -10.60 0.08
N MET A 170 3.17 -9.44 0.00
CA MET A 170 3.79 -8.17 -0.36
C MET A 170 4.96 -7.84 0.57
N ILE A 171 4.75 -7.83 1.89
CA ILE A 171 5.83 -7.49 2.85
C ILE A 171 6.95 -8.53 2.86
N THR A 172 6.63 -9.81 2.67
CA THR A 172 7.65 -10.87 2.56
C THR A 172 8.53 -10.64 1.34
N LEU A 173 7.93 -10.35 0.18
CA LEU A 173 8.66 -10.04 -1.04
C LEU A 173 9.46 -8.73 -0.92
N THR A 174 8.96 -7.74 -0.18
CA THR A 174 9.68 -6.49 0.10
C THR A 174 11.04 -6.72 0.75
N PHE A 175 11.15 -7.66 1.69
CA PHE A 175 12.42 -8.00 2.34
C PHE A 175 13.22 -9.07 1.60
N LEU A 176 12.53 -10.00 0.93
CA LEU A 176 13.16 -11.11 0.23
C LEU A 176 13.81 -10.66 -1.08
N LEU A 177 13.14 -9.85 -1.91
CA LEU A 177 13.65 -9.48 -3.23
C LEU A 177 15.04 -8.80 -3.19
N PRO A 178 15.29 -7.82 -2.30
CA PRO A 178 16.61 -7.20 -2.15
C PRO A 178 17.76 -8.17 -1.78
N SER A 179 17.46 -9.37 -1.28
CA SER A 179 18.48 -10.39 -1.00
C SER A 179 18.99 -11.10 -2.26
N PHE A 180 18.29 -10.98 -3.40
CA PHE A 180 18.73 -11.56 -4.67
C PHE A 180 19.61 -10.59 -5.47
N GLU A 181 20.70 -11.11 -6.05
CA GLU A 181 21.63 -10.32 -6.86
C GLU A 181 20.95 -9.67 -8.08
N PHE A 182 20.08 -10.40 -8.76
CA PHE A 182 19.31 -9.90 -9.90
C PHE A 182 18.52 -8.63 -9.54
N TRP A 183 17.80 -8.66 -8.41
CA TRP A 183 16.98 -7.53 -7.97
C TRP A 183 17.83 -6.35 -7.53
N THR A 184 18.93 -6.61 -6.82
CA THR A 184 19.88 -5.56 -6.44
C THR A 184 20.56 -4.94 -7.66
N SER A 185 20.85 -5.71 -8.71
CA SER A 185 21.35 -5.21 -9.98
C SER A 185 20.34 -4.29 -10.67
N LEU A 186 19.05 -4.67 -10.66
CA LEU A 186 17.95 -3.85 -11.18
C LEU A 186 17.79 -2.54 -10.40
N PHE A 187 17.91 -2.58 -9.07
CA PHE A 187 17.90 -1.36 -8.25
C PHE A 187 19.09 -0.46 -8.57
N ARG A 188 20.30 -1.02 -8.71
CA ARG A 188 21.51 -0.25 -9.05
C ARG A 188 21.45 0.38 -10.44
N SER A 189 20.79 -0.25 -11.42
CA SER A 189 20.64 0.34 -12.75
C SER A 189 19.78 1.60 -12.75
N HIS A 190 18.88 1.75 -11.77
CA HIS A 190 18.10 2.97 -11.53
C HIS A 190 18.89 4.11 -10.86
N LEU A 191 20.11 3.86 -10.39
CA LEU A 191 20.97 4.88 -9.76
C LEU A 191 21.84 5.64 -10.78
N ARG A 192 21.92 5.16 -12.02
CA ARG A 192 22.71 5.73 -13.12
C ARG A 192 21.83 6.61 -14.00
#